data_AF-A0A7C4DE13-F1
#
_entry.id   AF-A0A7C4DE13-F1
#
_cell.length_a   1.000
_cell.length_b   1.000
_cell.length_c   1.000
_cell.angle_alpha   90.00
_cell.angle_beta   90.00
_cell.angle_gamma   90.00
#
_symmetry.space_group_name_H-M   'P 1'
#
loop_
_entity.id
_entity.type
_entity.pdbx_description
1 polymer ?
#
loop_
_entity_poly.entity_id
_entity_poly.type
_entity_poly.pdbx_seq_one_letter_code
_entity_poly.pdbx_strand_id
1 'polypeptide(L)' 'MRSVSIIIQPNTGICEGFVDGNGDRRRRSIVLAPVKIRVEGGGFTLSWTCNLAEQCRNRECFYAKSESVA' A
#
# COMPACT_ATOMS: atom_id res chain seq x y z
N MET A 1 7.23 -14.32 28.97
CA MET A 1 6.56 -13.47 27.96
C MET A 1 5.79 -14.37 27.02
N ARG A 2 4.49 -14.11 26.79
CA ARG A 2 3.75 -14.78 25.71
C ARG A 2 4.10 -14.08 24.40
N SER A 3 4.63 -14.83 23.43
CA SER A 3 4.82 -14.34 22.06
C SER A 3 3.49 -14.38 21.32
N VAL A 4 3.22 -13.36 20.51
CA VAL A 4 2.09 -13.31 19.58
C VAL A 4 2.66 -13.16 18.19
N SER A 5 2.22 -14.02 17.27
CA SER A 5 2.63 -13.98 15.86
C SER A 5 1.44 -13.55 15.02
N ILE A 6 1.65 -12.55 14.17
CA ILE A 6 0.64 -12.03 13.23
C ILE A 6 1.17 -12.27 11.82
N ILE A 7 0.38 -12.96 11.00
CA ILE A 7 0.69 -13.16 9.59
C ILE A 7 0.01 -12.04 8.81
N ILE A 8 0.79 -11.20 8.13
CA ILE A 8 0.28 -10.11 7.29
C ILE A 8 0.49 -10.53 5.84
N GLN A 9 -0.60 -10.60 5.09
CA GLN A 9 -0.60 -11.03 3.69
C GLN A 9 -0.79 -9.81 2.77
N PRO A 10 -0.12 -9.76 1.60
CA PRO A 10 -0.47 -8.81 0.56
C PRO A 10 -1.92 -8.98 0.10
N ASN A 11 -2.55 -7.90 -0.33
CA ASN A 11 -3.91 -7.90 -0.88
C ASN A 11 -3.86 -7.62 -2.38
N THR A 12 -4.58 -8.40 -3.18
CA THR A 12 -4.70 -8.21 -4.62
C THR A 12 -6.08 -7.65 -4.98
N GLY A 13 -6.15 -6.68 -5.89
CA GLY A 13 -7.42 -6.08 -6.28
C GLY A 13 -7.35 -5.30 -7.59
N ILE A 14 -8.45 -4.61 -7.91
CA ILE A 14 -8.53 -3.71 -9.06
C ILE A 14 -8.44 -2.26 -8.57
N CYS A 15 -7.46 -1.51 -9.08
CA CYS A 15 -7.37 -0.06 -8.91
C CYS A 15 -8.18 0.62 -10.01
N GLU A 16 -9.18 1.41 -9.63
CA GLU A 16 -9.99 2.20 -10.57
C GLU A 16 -9.45 3.62 -10.78
N GLY A 17 -8.53 4.05 -9.91
CA GLY A 17 -7.94 5.39 -9.91
C GLY A 17 -6.51 5.46 -10.46
N PHE A 18 -6.01 4.41 -11.13
CA PHE A 18 -4.67 4.46 -11.73
C PHE A 18 -4.67 5.43 -12.90
N VAL A 19 -3.68 6.33 -12.91
CA VAL A 19 -3.46 7.32 -13.97
C VAL A 19 -2.13 6.98 -14.64
N ASP A 20 -2.16 6.72 -15.95
CA ASP A 20 -0.99 6.28 -16.70
C ASP A 20 -0.06 7.42 -17.14
N GLY A 21 0.97 7.08 -17.90
CA GLY A 21 1.97 8.02 -18.42
C GLY A 21 1.41 9.09 -19.37
N ASN A 22 0.21 8.88 -19.93
CA ASN A 22 -0.47 9.82 -20.80
C ASN A 22 -1.48 10.69 -20.04
N GLY A 23 -1.71 10.40 -18.76
CA GLY A 23 -2.73 11.07 -17.94
C GLY A 23 -4.11 10.40 -18.02
N ASP A 24 -4.24 9.25 -18.68
CA ASP A 24 -5.51 8.56 -18.79
C ASP A 24 -5.79 7.74 -17.53
N ARG A 25 -7.06 7.74 -17.09
CA ARG A 25 -7.54 6.80 -16.06
C ARG A 25 -7.71 5.41 -16.67
N ARG A 26 -7.09 4.39 -16.06
CA ARG A 26 -7.22 2.98 -16.46
C ARG A 26 -7.52 2.11 -15.26
N ARG A 27 -8.31 1.04 -15.47
CA ARG A 27 -8.43 -0.03 -14.47
C ARG A 27 -7.20 -0.94 -14.57
N ARG A 28 -6.55 -1.20 -13.43
CA ARG A 28 -5.37 -2.08 -13.35
C ARG A 28 -5.49 -3.04 -12.18
N SER A 29 -5.09 -4.29 -12.39
CA SER A 29 -4.85 -5.21 -11.28
C SER A 29 -3.63 -4.75 -10.50
N ILE A 30 -3.76 -4.73 -9.18
CA ILE A 30 -2.73 -4.26 -8.26
C ILE A 30 -2.50 -5.26 -7.13
N VAL A 31 -1.34 -5.13 -6.51
CA VAL A 31 -0.98 -5.75 -5.24
C VAL A 31 -0.67 -4.63 -4.26
N LEU A 32 -1.38 -4.61 -3.13
CA LEU A 32 -1.04 -3.84 -1.95
C LEU A 32 -0.22 -4.72 -1.02
N ALA A 33 1.03 -4.34 -0.77
CA ALA A 33 1.95 -5.09 0.07
C ALA A 33 2.36 -4.28 1.31
N PRO A 34 2.47 -4.90 2.49
CA PRO A 34 3.08 -4.26 3.65
C PRO A 34 4.58 -4.08 3.39
N VAL A 35 5.13 -2.91 3.70
CA VAL A 35 6.55 -2.59 3.45
C VAL A 35 7.32 -2.14 4.67
N LYS A 36 6.61 -1.74 5.73
CA LYS A 36 7.24 -1.28 6.97
C LYS A 36 6.34 -1.58 8.16
N ILE A 37 6.98 -2.04 9.23
CA ILE A 37 6.37 -2.19 10.55
C ILE A 37 7.09 -1.21 11.48
N ARG A 38 6.34 -0.36 12.18
CA ARG A 38 6.86 0.45 13.29
C ARG A 38 6.27 -0.09 14.59
N VAL A 39 7.09 -0.29 15.61
CA VAL A 39 6.65 -0.81 16.92
C VAL A 39 7.00 0.23 17.98
N GLU A 40 5.98 0.80 18.63
CA GLU A 40 6.14 1.82 19.68
C GLU A 40 5.06 1.64 20.75
N GLY A 41 5.43 1.84 22.03
CA GLY A 41 4.47 1.89 23.14
C GLY A 41 3.59 0.64 23.33
N GLY A 42 4.03 -0.53 22.84
CA GLY A 42 3.23 -1.77 22.88
C GLY A 42 2.24 -1.95 21.73
N GLY A 43 2.20 -1.01 20.78
CA GLY A 43 1.46 -1.11 19.52
C GLY A 43 2.38 -1.33 18.31
N PHE A 44 1.77 -1.64 17.16
CA PHE A 44 2.47 -1.67 15.88
C PHE A 44 1.65 -0.93 14.81
N THR A 45 2.36 -0.32 13.87
CA THR A 45 1.80 0.42 12.72
C THR A 45 2.32 -0.22 11.45
N LEU A 46 1.46 -0.36 10.43
CA LEU A 46 1.79 -0.96 9.15
C LEU A 46 1.73 0.06 8.02
N SER A 47 2.84 0.23 7.30
CA SER A 47 2.84 1.00 6.05
C SER A 47 2.63 0.05 4.87
N TRP A 48 1.75 0.44 3.96
CA TRP A 48 1.40 -0.31 2.76
C TRP A 48 1.87 0.43 1.51
N THR A 49 2.18 -0.31 0.45
CA THR A 49 2.49 0.25 -0.87
C THR A 49 1.73 -0.46 -1.97
N CYS A 50 1.45 0.24 -3.06
CA CYS A 50 0.94 -0.35 -4.29
C CYS A 50 2.10 -0.73 -5.23
N ASN A 51 2.03 -1.91 -5.86
CA ASN A 51 3.03 -2.37 -6.82
C ASN A 51 3.18 -1.48 -8.07
N LEU A 52 2.23 -0.59 -8.35
CA LEU A 52 2.32 0.36 -9.45
C LEU A 52 3.15 1.61 -9.09
N ALA A 53 3.32 1.93 -7.80
CA ALA A 53 4.19 2.98 -7.26
C ALA A 53 4.32 4.22 -8.19
N GLU A 54 5.54 4.51 -8.67
CA GLU A 54 5.88 5.67 -9.50
C GLU A 54 5.22 5.68 -10.89
N GLN A 55 4.69 4.54 -11.35
CA GLN A 55 3.95 4.46 -12.61
C GLN A 55 2.55 5.07 -12.48
N CYS A 56 2.02 5.17 -11.25
CA CYS A 56 0.73 5.78 -10.98
C CYS A 56 0.89 7.30 -10.82
N ARG A 57 0.36 8.07 -11.76
CA ARG A 57 0.39 9.54 -11.72
C ARG A 57 -0.78 10.17 -10.96
N ASN A 58 -1.60 9.35 -10.29
CA ASN A 58 -2.68 9.86 -9.45
C ASN A 58 -2.10 10.48 -8.17
N ARG A 59 -2.10 11.81 -8.11
CA ARG A 59 -1.56 12.58 -6.98
C ARG A 59 -2.35 12.44 -5.68
N GLU A 60 -3.59 11.96 -5.77
CA GLU A 60 -4.47 11.72 -4.62
C GLU A 60 -4.40 10.25 -4.15
N CYS A 61 -3.60 9.41 -4.80
CA CYS A 61 -3.48 8.00 -4.43
C CYS A 61 -2.64 7.84 -3.16
N PHE A 62 -3.33 7.52 -2.06
CA PHE A 62 -2.72 7.23 -0.77
C PHE A 62 -1.59 6.18 -0.83
N TYR A 63 -1.73 5.16 -1.69
CA TYR A 63 -0.76 4.06 -1.81
C TYR A 63 0.33 4.28 -2.87
N ALA A 64 0.30 5.40 -3.61
CA ALA A 64 1.31 5.69 -4.64
C ALA A 64 2.64 6.19 -4.06
N LYS A 65 2.60 6.75 -2.85
CA LYS A 65 3.77 7.06 -2.03
C LYS A 65 3.61 6.23 -0.76
N SER A 66 4.64 5.53 -0.32
CA SER A 66 4.55 4.67 0.87
C SER A 66 4.23 5.52 2.11
N GLU A 67 2.96 5.68 2.43
CA GLU A 67 2.51 6.36 3.64
C GLU A 67 2.14 5.33 4.72
N SER A 68 2.40 5.69 5.98
CA SER A 68 2.15 4.80 7.12
C SER A 68 0.67 4.83 7.48
N VAL A 69 0.04 3.67 7.69
CA VAL A 69 -1.34 3.56 8.16
C VAL A 69 -1.33 3.13 9.62
N ALA A 70 -1.90 3.98 10.49
CA ALA A 70 -2.02 3.78 11.93
C ALA A 70 -2.81 2.52 12.29
#